data_AF-A0A3B0PPK9-F1
#
_entry.id   AF-A0A3B0PPK9-F1
#
_cell.length_a   1.000
_cell.length_b   1.000
_cell.length_c   1.000
_cell.angle_alpha   90.00
_cell.angle_beta   90.00
_cell.angle_gamma   90.00
#
_symmetry.space_group_name_H-M   'P 1'
#
loop_
_entity.id
_entity.type
_entity.pdbx_description
1 polymer ?
#
loop_
_entity_poly.entity_id
_entity_poly.type
_entity_poly.pdbx_seq_one_letter_code
_entity_poly.pdbx_strand_id
1 'polypeptide(L)' 'MQKAMTKYEKRKHKLLMFVMSNPEMSNEAIAKKFKISTRTVTRYRRLLKDNEYIISYEDLVHKNKHNQ' A
#
# COMPACT_ATOMS: atom_id res chain seq x y z
N MET A 1 16.80 12.20 -11.61
CA MET A 1 15.56 11.84 -12.34
C MET A 1 14.77 10.86 -11.48
N GLN A 2 13.57 11.21 -11.02
CA GLN A 2 12.69 10.21 -10.38
C GLN A 2 12.26 9.20 -11.46
N LYS A 3 12.52 7.91 -11.24
CA LYS A 3 12.05 6.84 -12.13
C LYS A 3 10.52 6.89 -12.23
N ALA A 4 9.98 6.70 -13.43
CA ALA A 4 8.53 6.59 -13.58
C ALA A 4 8.03 5.34 -12.85
N MET A 5 6.98 5.47 -12.02
CA MET A 5 6.38 4.32 -11.35
C MET A 5 5.83 3.32 -12.36
N THR A 6 6.11 2.04 -12.12
CA THR A 6 5.48 0.91 -12.80
C THR A 6 3.97 0.88 -12.55
N LYS A 7 3.24 0.13 -13.39
CA LYS A 7 1.79 -0.07 -13.21
C LYS A 7 1.46 -0.70 -11.85
N TYR A 8 2.33 -1.57 -11.35
CA TYR A 8 2.19 -2.20 -10.03
C TYR A 8 2.34 -1.18 -8.91
N GLU A 9 3.40 -0.37 -8.93
CA GLU A 9 3.65 0.69 -7.96
C GLU A 9 2.53 1.72 -7.92
N LYS A 10 2.02 2.14 -9.09
CA LYS A 10 0.84 3.01 -9.20
C LYS A 10 -0.39 2.41 -8.51
N ARG A 11 -0.65 1.11 -8.71
CA ARG A 11 -1.79 0.42 -8.09
C ARG A 11 -1.62 0.28 -6.58
N LYS A 12 -0.40 -0.04 -6.12
CA LYS A 12 -0.04 -0.13 -4.70
C LYS A 12 -0.19 1.22 -4.01
N HIS A 13 0.34 2.29 -4.60
CA HIS A 13 0.22 3.65 -4.07
C HIS A 13 -1.25 4.10 -3.96
N LYS A 14 -2.04 3.89 -5.01
CA LYS A 14 -3.47 4.24 -5.01
C LYS A 14 -4.24 3.50 -3.91
N LEU A 15 -3.90 2.23 -3.67
CA LEU A 15 -4.52 1.45 -2.61
C LEU A 15 -4.10 1.95 -1.22
N LEU A 16 -2.81 2.20 -0.98
CA LEU A 16 -2.31 2.70 0.29
C LEU A 16 -2.92 4.06 0.64
N MET A 17 -2.96 5.00 -0.31
CA MET A 17 -3.61 6.29 -0.14
C MET A 17 -5.09 6.14 0.18
N PHE A 18 -5.79 5.22 -0.50
CA PHE A 18 -7.19 4.97 -0.20
C PHE A 18 -7.41 4.42 1.20
N VAL A 19 -6.58 3.48 1.67
CA VAL A 19 -6.68 2.93 3.03
C VAL A 19 -6.40 4.01 4.08
N MET A 20 -5.38 4.85 3.86
CA MET A 20 -5.05 5.97 4.77
C MET A 20 -6.19 6.99 4.88
N SER A 21 -6.82 7.36 3.75
CA SER A 21 -7.93 8.32 3.76
C SER A 21 -9.25 7.73 4.29
N ASN A 22 -9.34 6.41 4.48
CA ASN A 22 -10.57 5.73 4.91
C ASN A 22 -10.27 4.73 6.05
N PRO A 23 -9.77 5.19 7.22
CA PRO A 23 -9.34 4.31 8.30
C PRO A 23 -10.47 3.43 8.85
N GLU A 24 -11.71 3.92 8.84
CA GLU A 24 -12.91 3.22 9.33
C GLU A 24 -13.50 2.20 8.35
N MET A 25 -13.07 2.20 7.08
CA MET A 25 -13.67 1.31 6.07
C MET A 25 -13.22 -0.14 6.26
N SER A 26 -14.16 -1.09 6.28
CA SER A 26 -13.81 -2.50 6.50
C SER A 26 -12.88 -3.06 5.41
N ASN A 27 -12.10 -4.10 5.78
CA ASN A 27 -11.19 -4.76 4.84
C ASN A 27 -11.94 -5.39 3.66
N GLU A 28 -13.14 -5.90 3.89
CA GLU A 28 -14.03 -6.50 2.89
C GLU A 28 -14.47 -5.46 1.86
N ALA A 29 -14.86 -4.26 2.31
CA ALA A 29 -15.27 -3.17 1.43
C ALA A 29 -14.12 -2.70 0.53
N ILE A 30 -12.92 -2.53 1.11
CA ILE A 30 -11.71 -2.15 0.37
C ILE A 30 -11.32 -3.26 -0.63
N ALA A 31 -11.34 -4.52 -0.19
CA ALA A 31 -11.02 -5.68 -1.01
C ALA A 31 -11.93 -5.80 -2.24
N LYS A 32 -13.25 -5.64 -2.03
CA LYS A 32 -14.25 -5.62 -3.12
C LYS A 32 -13.99 -4.47 -4.09
N LYS A 33 -13.74 -3.26 -3.59
CA LYS A 33 -13.49 -2.06 -4.42
C LYS A 33 -12.24 -2.20 -5.30
N PHE A 34 -11.16 -2.77 -4.75
CA PHE A 34 -9.88 -2.91 -5.47
C PHE A 34 -9.70 -4.24 -6.19
N LYS A 35 -10.68 -5.16 -6.08
CA LYS A 35 -10.63 -6.53 -6.59
C LYS A 35 -9.37 -7.26 -6.14
N ILE A 36 -9.13 -7.27 -4.82
CA ILE A 36 -8.00 -7.93 -4.16
C ILE A 36 -8.50 -8.75 -2.98
N SER A 37 -7.62 -9.58 -2.39
CA SER A 37 -7.97 -10.31 -1.17
C SER A 37 -7.99 -9.40 0.07
N THR A 38 -8.86 -9.70 1.03
CA THR A 38 -8.88 -9.05 2.35
C THR A 38 -7.54 -9.18 3.07
N ARG A 39 -6.87 -10.34 2.95
CA ARG A 39 -5.50 -10.57 3.44
C ARG A 39 -4.51 -9.50 2.94
N THR A 40 -4.64 -9.09 1.68
CA THR A 40 -3.80 -8.04 1.10
C THR A 40 -4.06 -6.69 1.76
N VAL A 41 -5.33 -6.35 2.01
CA VAL A 41 -5.71 -5.12 2.71
C VAL A 41 -5.16 -5.10 4.14
N THR A 42 -5.30 -6.21 4.87
CA THR A 42 -4.74 -6.36 6.23
C THR A 42 -3.23 -6.12 6.24
N ARG A 43 -2.50 -6.67 5.26
CA ARG A 43 -1.05 -6.46 5.15
C ARG A 43 -0.72 -4.98 4.93
N TYR A 44 -1.49 -4.28 4.11
CA TYR A 44 -1.28 -2.85 3.89
C TYR A 44 -1.62 -2.00 5.12
N ARG A 45 -2.71 -2.30 5.83
CA ARG A 45 -3.02 -1.63 7.10
C ARG A 45 -1.91 -1.82 8.14
N ARG A 46 -1.33 -3.02 8.25
CA ARG A 46 -0.17 -3.27 9.11
C ARG A 46 1.03 -2.42 8.69
N LEU A 47 1.36 -2.45 7.40
CA LEU A 47 2.46 -1.63 6.86
C LEU A 47 2.27 -0.14 7.15
N LEU A 48 1.04 0.37 7.04
CA LEU A 48 0.72 1.77 7.37
C LEU A 48 0.87 2.07 8.86
N LYS A 49 0.44 1.15 9.74
CA LYS A 49 0.57 1.30 11.19
C LYS A 49 2.04 1.28 11.62
N ASP A 50 2.86 0.44 11.01
CA ASP A 50 4.27 0.30 11.33
C ASP A 50 5.12 1.47 10.78
N ASN A 51 4.60 2.23 9.80
CA ASN A 51 5.29 3.33 9.09
C ASN A 51 4.46 4.62 9.14
N GLU A 52 3.97 4.96 10.33
CA GLU A 52 2.81 5.83 10.61
C GLU A 52 2.80 7.20 9.89
N TYR A 53 3.93 7.69 9.36
CA TYR A 53 4.00 9.04 8.75
C TYR A 53 4.77 9.19 7.43
N ILE A 54 5.41 8.16 6.89
CA ILE A 54 6.21 8.33 5.65
C ILE A 54 6.16 7.06 4.82
N ILE A 55 5.17 6.93 3.93
CA ILE A 55 5.33 6.01 2.79
C ILE A 55 6.18 6.76 1.77
N SER A 56 7.49 6.55 1.81
CA SER A 56 8.36 7.11 0.79
C SER A 56 8.12 6.37 -0.54
N TYR A 57 8.50 7.00 -1.65
CA TYR A 57 8.55 6.34 -2.95
C TYR A 57 9.32 5.01 -2.90
N GLU A 58 10.32 4.89 -2.01
CA GLU A 58 11.13 3.69 -1.85
C GLU A 58 10.37 2.50 -1.26
N ASP A 59 9.36 2.76 -0.41
CA ASP A 59 8.48 1.72 0.16
C ASP A 59 7.49 1.18 -0.87
N LEU A 60 7.23 1.96 -1.91
CA LEU A 60 6.35 1.61 -3.02
C LEU A 60 7.08 0.78 -4.07
N VAL A 61 8.35 1.10 -4.31
CA VAL A 61 9.22 0.39 -5.26
C VAL A 61 9.59 -0.98 -4.73
N HIS A 62 9.67 -1.98 -5.62
CA HIS A 62 10.29 -3.26 -5.29
C HIS A 62 11.79 -3.08 -5.04
N LYS A 63 12.20 -2.67 -3.84
CA LYS A 63 13.57 -2.90 -3.37
C LYS A 63 13.66 -4.35 -2.87
N ASN A 64 14.42 -5.16 -3.62
CA ASN A 64 14.95 -6.44 -3.14
C ASN A 64 15.62 -6.24 -1.78
N LYS A 65 15.32 -7.13 -0.82
CA LYS A 65 16.10 -7.44 0.38
C LYS A 65 16.82 -6.25 1.04
N HIS A 66 16.21 -5.65 2.05
CA HIS A 66 17.02 -5.20 3.18
C HIS A 66 17.41 -6.45 3.99
N ASN A 67 18.61 -6.97 3.71
CA ASN A 67 19.40 -7.66 4.72
C ASN A 67 19.84 -6.60 5.73
N GLN A 68 19.29 -6.62 6.93
CA GLN A 68 20.00 -6.30 8.17
C GLN A 68 19.46 -7.23 9.25
#